data_AF-A0A8J2R0W7-F1
#
_entry.id   AF-A0A8J2R0W7-F1
#
_cell.length_a   1.000
_cell.length_b   1.000
_cell.length_c   1.000
_cell.angle_alpha   90.00
_cell.angle_beta   90.00
_cell.angle_gamma   90.00
#
_symmetry.space_group_name_H-M   'P 1'
#
loop_
_entity.id
_entity.type
_entity.pdbx_description
1 polymer ?
#
loop_
_entity_poly.entity_id
_entity_poly.type
_entity_poly.pdbx_seq_one_letter_code
_entity_poly.pdbx_strand_id
1 'polypeptide(L)'
;MTVIKQLKKSNNKLALELTKELNFIKNVFSVLSIPLQKKGDMEDQMDFEMIGDKPEQNDKPQPARASNIIELQERLEKIKSQNNYNLKNKLAKKSLNSKLNKIKKRERVKINKHKVQAVLDSENPTETKKNIVKPNVNAAKPIFNNEGKLVFSKFDFAKLGDRDRGSKGNKDPKKLLDNLKQQEEKIKNIAEVDSEKAKELKEKIAWKNILQKAEGEKVKDDPTLLKKSIKKIEQTKKVSKKKWENRIQSVEKKKEDRQKKRKENISKKKKEKKAKVVKRAVKRGRVVI
;
A
#
# COMPACT_ATOMS: atom_id res chain seq x y z
N MET A 1 65.37 -30.35 -26.84
CA MET A 1 64.79 -29.20 -27.59
C MET A 1 63.43 -29.50 -28.22
N THR A 2 63.11 -30.75 -28.58
CA THR A 2 61.87 -31.15 -29.28
C THR A 2 60.63 -31.24 -28.36
N VAL A 3 60.75 -31.84 -27.17
CA VAL A 3 59.62 -32.01 -26.23
C VAL A 3 59.04 -30.67 -25.75
N ILE A 4 59.90 -29.70 -25.43
CA ILE A 4 59.48 -28.35 -24.98
C ILE A 4 58.73 -27.59 -26.09
N LYS A 5 59.16 -27.73 -27.35
CA LYS A 5 58.45 -27.13 -28.50
C LYS A 5 57.08 -27.77 -28.72
N GLN A 6 56.98 -29.07 -28.49
CA GLN A 6 55.73 -29.83 -28.61
C GLN A 6 54.71 -29.44 -27.52
N LEU A 7 55.18 -29.28 -26.27
CA LEU A 7 54.40 -28.75 -25.14
C LEU A 7 53.93 -27.30 -25.36
N LYS A 8 54.78 -26.43 -25.91
CA LYS A 8 54.36 -25.06 -26.28
C LYS A 8 53.30 -25.06 -27.38
N LYS A 9 53.43 -25.94 -28.37
CA LYS A 9 52.45 -26.07 -29.46
C LYS A 9 51.10 -26.61 -28.96
N SER A 10 51.08 -27.57 -28.02
CA SER A 10 49.85 -28.05 -27.40
C SER A 10 49.17 -26.98 -26.55
N ASN A 11 49.94 -26.21 -25.78
CA ASN A 11 49.40 -25.11 -24.97
C ASN A 11 48.78 -24.00 -25.84
N ASN A 12 49.41 -23.68 -26.97
CA ASN A 12 48.84 -22.70 -27.92
C ASN A 12 47.56 -23.23 -28.57
N LYS A 13 47.50 -24.52 -28.91
CA LYS A 13 46.27 -25.15 -29.43
C LYS A 13 45.14 -25.10 -28.39
N LEU A 14 45.44 -25.40 -27.14
CA LEU A 14 44.49 -25.35 -26.03
C LEU A 14 43.99 -23.92 -25.76
N ALA A 15 44.87 -22.91 -25.86
CA ALA A 15 44.47 -21.50 -25.77
C ALA A 15 43.55 -21.08 -26.93
N LEU A 16 43.81 -21.56 -28.15
CA LEU A 16 42.94 -21.31 -29.30
C LEU A 16 41.56 -21.98 -29.16
N GLU A 17 41.50 -23.15 -28.52
CA GLU A 17 40.26 -23.86 -28.25
C GLU A 17 39.45 -23.16 -27.16
N LEU A 18 40.09 -22.75 -26.06
CA LEU A 18 39.46 -21.96 -24.99
C LEU A 18 38.91 -20.62 -25.49
N THR A 19 39.61 -19.95 -26.41
CA THR A 19 39.13 -18.67 -26.96
C THR A 19 37.92 -18.86 -27.88
N LYS A 20 37.84 -19.98 -28.62
CA LYS A 20 36.65 -20.34 -29.40
C LYS A 20 35.46 -20.64 -28.50
N GLU A 21 35.65 -21.44 -27.45
CA GLU A 21 34.61 -21.74 -26.46
C GLU A 21 34.11 -20.48 -25.75
N LEU A 22 35.02 -19.58 -25.34
CA LEU A 22 34.65 -18.31 -24.73
C LEU A 22 33.84 -17.40 -25.68
N ASN A 23 34.20 -17.36 -26.95
CA ASN A 23 33.46 -16.59 -27.95
C ASN A 23 32.09 -17.21 -28.24
N PHE A 24 31.99 -18.53 -28.29
CA PHE A 24 30.73 -19.25 -28.40
C PHE A 24 29.80 -18.91 -27.21
N ILE A 25 30.30 -19.02 -25.98
CA ILE A 25 29.55 -18.70 -24.76
C ILE A 25 29.09 -17.23 -24.74
N LYS A 26 29.96 -16.29 -25.12
CA LYS A 26 29.59 -14.87 -25.24
C LYS A 26 28.45 -14.65 -26.23
N ASN A 27 28.47 -15.36 -27.37
CA ASN A 27 27.42 -15.26 -28.37
C ASN A 27 26.10 -15.90 -27.90
N VAL A 28 26.17 -17.00 -27.14
CA VAL A 28 24.98 -17.60 -26.51
C VAL A 28 24.37 -16.62 -25.49
N PHE A 29 25.19 -15.97 -24.67
CA PHE A 29 24.72 -15.00 -23.67
C PHE A 29 24.33 -13.63 -24.24
N SER A 30 24.70 -13.28 -25.47
CA SER A 30 24.15 -12.07 -26.12
C SER A 30 22.75 -12.33 -26.67
N VAL A 31 22.48 -13.55 -27.14
CA VAL A 31 21.16 -13.98 -27.64
C VAL A 31 20.20 -14.26 -26.48
N LEU A 32 20.68 -14.88 -25.40
CA LEU A 32 19.91 -14.98 -24.17
C LEU A 32 20.03 -13.70 -23.36
N SER A 33 18.99 -12.86 -23.40
CA SER A 33 18.83 -11.71 -22.49
C SER A 33 18.54 -12.21 -21.07
N ILE A 34 19.56 -12.75 -20.37
CA ILE A 34 19.40 -13.17 -18.99
C ILE A 34 19.32 -11.91 -18.12
N PRO A 35 18.26 -11.72 -17.31
CA PRO A 35 18.22 -10.65 -16.33
C PRO A 35 19.41 -10.81 -15.39
N LEU A 36 20.36 -9.88 -15.41
CA LEU A 36 21.45 -9.87 -14.43
C LEU A 36 20.84 -9.69 -13.04
N GLN A 37 20.64 -10.79 -12.31
CA GLN A 37 20.45 -10.72 -10.87
C GLN A 37 21.76 -10.18 -10.28
N LYS A 38 21.73 -8.91 -9.86
CA LYS A 38 22.76 -8.33 -9.00
C LYS A 38 22.88 -9.24 -7.77
N LYS A 39 23.98 -9.97 -7.67
CA LYS A 39 24.33 -10.73 -6.47
C LYS A 39 24.82 -9.70 -5.44
N GLY A 40 23.87 -9.20 -4.66
CA GLY A 40 24.08 -8.17 -3.65
C GLY A 40 22.76 -7.49 -3.36
N ASP A 41 22.12 -7.96 -2.29
CA ASP A 41 20.90 -7.46 -1.66
C ASP A 41 19.62 -7.72 -2.47
N MET A 42 18.89 -8.80 -2.14
CA MET A 42 17.42 -8.89 -2.08
C MET A 42 16.98 -10.36 -1.92
N GLU A 43 17.03 -10.90 -0.70
CA GLU A 43 16.38 -12.19 -0.39
C GLU A 43 14.88 -12.06 -0.04
N ASP A 44 14.29 -10.85 -0.04
CA ASP A 44 12.90 -10.66 0.36
C ASP A 44 12.12 -9.71 -0.56
N GLN A 45 11.86 -10.06 -1.82
CA GLN A 45 10.69 -9.52 -2.53
C GLN A 45 10.42 -10.27 -3.87
N MET A 46 9.71 -11.40 -3.82
CA MET A 46 9.01 -11.89 -5.01
C MET A 46 7.64 -11.21 -5.10
N ASP A 47 7.57 -10.10 -5.83
CA ASP A 47 6.31 -9.53 -6.33
C ASP A 47 6.42 -9.25 -7.84
N PHE A 48 5.81 -10.16 -8.59
CA PHE A 48 5.08 -10.01 -9.86
C PHE A 48 5.19 -8.66 -10.61
N GLU A 49 5.69 -8.74 -11.84
CA GLU A 49 5.70 -7.68 -12.85
C GLU A 49 4.32 -7.00 -13.03
N MET A 50 4.35 -5.67 -13.02
CA MET A 50 3.32 -4.82 -13.60
C MET A 50 3.98 -3.99 -14.71
N ILE A 51 3.58 -4.26 -15.95
CA ILE A 51 3.66 -3.31 -17.05
C ILE A 51 2.83 -2.09 -16.63
N GLY A 52 3.51 -0.95 -16.46
CA GLY A 52 2.89 0.31 -16.09
C GLY A 52 3.96 1.39 -15.92
N ASP A 53 4.01 2.27 -16.93
CA ASP A 53 4.62 3.60 -16.98
C ASP A 53 6.02 3.79 -16.36
N LYS A 54 6.97 4.17 -17.22
CA LYS A 54 8.30 4.65 -16.84
C LYS A 54 8.20 5.59 -15.62
N PRO A 55 8.76 5.23 -14.45
CA PRO A 55 9.01 6.23 -13.43
C PRO A 55 10.11 7.13 -13.97
N GLU A 56 9.85 8.43 -14.03
CA GLU A 56 10.86 9.46 -14.25
C GLU A 56 12.08 9.15 -13.39
N GLN A 57 13.22 8.97 -14.06
CA GLN A 57 14.52 8.86 -13.42
C GLN A 57 14.74 10.17 -12.64
N ASN A 58 14.55 10.11 -11.33
CA ASN A 58 15.18 11.07 -10.46
C ASN A 58 16.68 10.75 -10.46
N ASP A 59 17.39 11.30 -11.44
CA ASP A 59 18.85 11.37 -11.49
C ASP A 59 19.36 12.32 -10.41
N LYS A 60 19.15 11.94 -9.14
CA LYS A 60 19.93 12.51 -8.05
C LYS A 60 21.20 11.69 -7.97
N PRO A 61 22.36 12.25 -8.35
CA PRO A 61 23.62 11.55 -8.21
C PRO A 61 23.79 11.17 -6.73
N GLN A 62 23.86 9.87 -6.45
CA GLN A 62 24.29 9.40 -5.14
C GLN A 62 25.74 9.86 -4.96
N PRO A 63 26.10 10.45 -3.81
CA PRO A 63 27.45 10.97 -3.63
C PRO A 63 28.46 9.83 -3.79
N ALA A 64 29.40 9.99 -4.73
CA ALA A 64 30.48 9.04 -4.92
C ALA A 64 31.25 8.82 -3.60
N ARG A 65 31.56 7.55 -3.33
CA ARG A 65 32.38 7.13 -2.19
C ARG A 65 33.78 7.72 -2.35
N ALA A 66 34.33 8.28 -1.27
CA ALA A 66 35.67 8.88 -1.30
C ALA A 66 36.69 7.84 -1.79
N SER A 67 37.58 8.27 -2.69
CA SER A 67 38.57 7.40 -3.32
C SER A 67 39.79 7.20 -2.42
N ASN A 68 40.19 8.26 -1.70
CA ASN A 68 41.38 8.30 -0.88
C ASN A 68 41.07 8.75 0.57
N ILE A 69 41.93 8.38 1.51
CA ILE A 69 41.81 8.74 2.94
C ILE A 69 41.90 10.26 3.16
N ILE A 70 42.77 10.93 2.40
CA ILE A 70 42.93 12.39 2.46
C ILE A 70 41.65 13.10 2.00
N GLU A 71 41.06 12.64 0.88
CA GLU A 71 39.80 13.15 0.36
C GLU A 71 38.65 12.93 1.36
N LEU A 72 38.63 11.79 2.05
CA LEU A 72 37.68 11.51 3.13
C LEU A 72 37.85 12.50 4.29
N GLN A 73 39.08 12.79 4.68
CA GLN A 73 39.40 13.68 5.80
C GLN A 73 39.01 15.13 5.51
N GLU A 74 39.34 15.65 4.33
CA GLU A 74 38.92 16.97 3.87
C GLU A 74 37.39 17.08 3.78
N ARG A 75 36.73 16.03 3.28
CA ARG A 75 35.26 15.99 3.20
C ARG A 75 34.61 15.96 4.57
N LEU A 76 35.20 15.25 5.55
CA LEU A 76 34.75 15.27 6.94
C LEU A 76 34.96 16.63 7.60
N GLU A 77 36.08 17.30 7.32
CA GLU A 77 36.36 18.63 7.84
C GLU A 77 35.40 19.67 7.25
N LYS A 78 35.07 19.57 5.97
CA LYS A 78 34.03 20.38 5.31
C LYS A 78 32.63 20.13 5.89
N ILE A 79 32.32 18.88 6.25
CA ILE A 79 31.05 18.54 6.94
C ILE A 79 31.02 19.08 8.38
N LYS A 80 32.17 19.08 9.07
CA LYS A 80 32.30 19.63 10.42
C LYS A 80 32.23 21.15 10.43
N SER A 81 32.81 21.83 9.45
CA SER A 81 32.76 23.29 9.30
C SER A 81 31.39 23.78 8.81
N GLN A 82 30.66 22.96 8.06
CA GLN A 82 29.24 23.16 7.80
C GLN A 82 28.46 23.01 9.12
N ASN A 83 28.19 24.15 9.77
CA ASN A 83 27.53 24.35 11.07
C ASN A 83 26.11 23.71 11.23
N ASN A 84 25.69 22.91 10.25
CA ASN A 84 24.45 22.14 10.19
C ASN A 84 24.50 20.80 10.95
N TYR A 85 25.68 20.34 11.37
CA TYR A 85 25.86 19.08 12.12
C TYR A 85 25.99 19.24 13.64
N ASN A 86 25.70 20.42 14.20
CA ASN A 86 25.63 20.59 15.65
C ASN A 86 24.39 19.89 16.22
N LEU A 87 24.55 19.10 17.30
CA LEU A 87 23.47 18.41 18.00
C LEU A 87 22.32 19.36 18.38
N LYS A 88 22.65 20.60 18.78
CA LYS A 88 21.67 21.65 19.08
C LYS A 88 20.79 22.00 17.86
N ASN A 89 21.39 22.13 16.68
CA ASN A 89 20.68 22.44 15.44
C ASN A 89 19.82 21.25 14.96
N LYS A 90 20.27 20.02 15.17
CA LYS A 90 19.49 18.80 14.88
C LYS A 90 18.29 18.66 15.81
N LEU A 91 18.45 18.99 17.10
CA LEU A 91 17.36 19.03 18.07
C LEU A 91 16.37 20.16 17.78
N ALA A 92 16.84 21.34 17.39
CA ALA A 92 15.99 22.45 16.96
C ALA A 92 15.14 22.06 15.74
N LYS A 93 15.75 21.50 14.68
CA LYS A 93 15.04 20.98 13.49
C LYS A 93 14.03 19.89 13.85
N LYS A 94 14.37 18.94 14.72
CA LYS A 94 13.43 17.91 15.22
C LYS A 94 12.26 18.53 15.99
N SER A 95 12.51 19.53 16.82
CA SER A 95 11.46 20.22 17.59
C SER A 95 10.50 21.00 16.68
N LEU A 96 11.02 21.69 15.66
CA LEU A 96 10.24 22.42 14.65
C LEU A 96 9.41 21.46 13.80
N ASN A 97 9.99 20.34 13.34
CA ASN A 97 9.25 19.30 12.62
C ASN A 97 8.17 18.66 13.50
N SER A 98 8.42 18.46 14.79
CA SER A 98 7.40 17.95 15.72
C SER A 98 6.25 18.94 15.89
N LYS A 99 6.55 20.24 15.99
CA LYS A 99 5.56 21.32 16.08
C LYS A 99 4.73 21.41 14.78
N LEU A 100 5.38 21.36 13.62
CA LEU A 100 4.73 21.39 12.31
C LEU A 100 3.83 20.17 12.08
N ASN A 101 4.27 18.98 12.45
CA ASN A 101 3.44 17.77 12.41
C ASN A 101 2.25 17.83 13.38
N LYS A 102 2.42 18.48 14.54
CA LYS A 102 1.34 18.71 15.51
C LYS A 102 0.32 19.71 14.96
N ILE A 103 0.75 20.75 14.26
CA ILE A 103 -0.13 21.72 13.56
C ILE A 103 -0.90 21.03 12.44
N LYS A 104 -0.22 20.31 11.54
CA LYS A 104 -0.86 19.52 10.47
C LYS A 104 -1.86 18.50 11.01
N LYS A 105 -1.56 17.85 12.15
CA LYS A 105 -2.50 16.93 12.80
C LYS A 105 -3.72 17.65 13.38
N ARG A 106 -3.54 18.85 13.96
CA ARG A 106 -4.66 19.68 14.44
C ARG A 106 -5.56 20.13 13.29
N GLU A 107 -4.99 20.54 12.17
CA GLU A 107 -5.75 20.88 10.95
C GLU A 107 -6.53 19.68 10.43
N ARG A 108 -5.91 18.50 10.31
CA ARG A 108 -6.61 17.27 9.91
C ARG A 108 -7.75 16.90 10.86
N VAL A 109 -7.58 17.08 12.16
CA VAL A 109 -8.64 16.83 13.16
C VAL A 109 -9.77 17.87 13.03
N LYS A 110 -9.46 19.14 12.76
CA LYS A 110 -10.49 20.15 12.48
C LYS A 110 -11.28 19.80 11.21
N ILE A 111 -10.59 19.48 10.11
CA ILE A 111 -11.20 19.06 8.84
C ILE A 111 -12.08 17.82 9.04
N ASN A 112 -11.59 16.81 9.77
CA ASN A 112 -12.36 15.60 10.07
C ASN A 112 -13.52 15.87 11.03
N LYS A 113 -13.38 16.78 11.99
CA LYS A 113 -14.48 17.17 12.90
C LYS A 113 -15.59 17.89 12.13
N HIS A 114 -15.24 18.78 11.19
CA HIS A 114 -16.22 19.39 10.29
C HIS A 114 -16.87 18.36 9.36
N LYS A 115 -16.12 17.34 8.92
CA LYS A 115 -16.65 16.22 8.11
C LYS A 115 -17.57 15.28 8.90
N VAL A 116 -17.26 15.01 10.18
CA VAL A 116 -18.09 14.15 11.05
C VAL A 116 -19.33 14.90 11.54
N GLN A 117 -19.24 16.21 11.81
CA GLN A 117 -20.41 17.03 12.12
C GLN A 117 -21.39 17.06 10.93
N ALA A 118 -20.88 17.20 9.70
CA ALA A 118 -21.69 17.12 8.49
C ALA A 118 -22.34 15.75 8.23
N VAL A 119 -21.86 14.67 8.87
CA VAL A 119 -22.44 13.32 8.78
C VAL A 119 -23.43 13.06 9.92
N LEU A 120 -23.14 13.54 11.14
CA LEU A 120 -24.04 13.43 12.29
C LEU A 120 -25.34 14.23 12.11
N ASP A 121 -25.27 15.36 11.41
CA ASP A 121 -26.45 16.17 11.09
C ASP A 121 -27.31 15.58 9.94
N SER A 122 -26.91 14.42 9.38
CA SER A 122 -27.60 13.75 8.26
C SER A 122 -28.33 12.44 8.60
N GLU A 123 -28.27 11.96 9.86
CA GLU A 123 -28.79 10.62 10.24
C GLU A 123 -29.84 10.59 11.38
N ASN A 124 -30.57 11.68 11.69
CA ASN A 124 -31.74 11.60 12.58
C ASN A 124 -32.81 12.68 12.28
N PRO A 125 -33.96 12.33 11.67
CA PRO A 125 -35.20 13.10 11.81
C PRO A 125 -36.12 12.46 12.86
N THR A 126 -36.90 13.30 13.55
CA THR A 126 -37.86 13.06 14.67
C THR A 126 -37.24 13.11 16.08
N GLU A 127 -37.71 13.88 17.08
CA GLU A 127 -38.83 14.81 17.23
C GLU A 127 -38.53 15.77 18.41
N THR A 128 -39.07 16.99 18.30
CA THR A 128 -39.37 18.03 19.31
C THR A 128 -38.64 18.07 20.67
N LYS A 129 -38.00 19.22 20.96
CA LYS A 129 -38.38 20.09 22.10
C LYS A 129 -37.76 21.48 22.00
N LYS A 130 -38.61 22.47 22.23
CA LYS A 130 -38.38 23.92 22.20
C LYS A 130 -37.23 24.31 23.14
N ASN A 131 -36.35 25.21 22.70
CA ASN A 131 -35.89 26.30 23.55
C ASN A 131 -35.25 27.45 22.75
N ILE A 132 -35.52 28.64 23.27
CA ILE A 132 -35.41 29.97 22.70
C ILE A 132 -33.95 30.45 22.68
N VAL A 133 -33.41 30.88 21.53
CA VAL A 133 -32.35 31.90 21.46
C VAL A 133 -32.46 32.72 20.16
N LYS A 134 -32.81 34.01 20.35
CA LYS A 134 -32.68 35.24 19.53
C LYS A 134 -32.15 35.13 18.08
N PRO A 135 -32.84 35.71 17.07
CA PRO A 135 -32.33 35.74 15.70
C PRO A 135 -31.24 36.83 15.54
N ASN A 136 -30.05 36.41 15.13
CA ASN A 136 -29.03 37.32 14.63
C ASN A 136 -29.40 37.73 13.20
N VAL A 137 -29.59 39.02 13.01
CA VAL A 137 -29.96 39.69 11.76
C VAL A 137 -28.75 39.64 10.84
N ASN A 138 -28.76 38.71 9.87
CA ASN A 138 -28.08 38.72 8.56
C ASN A 138 -28.07 37.30 7.98
N ALA A 139 -29.24 36.67 7.88
CA ALA A 139 -29.38 35.40 7.17
C ALA A 139 -29.49 35.69 5.67
N ALA A 140 -28.41 35.44 4.91
CA ALA A 140 -28.48 35.45 3.46
C ALA A 140 -29.56 34.47 2.98
N LYS A 141 -30.38 34.88 2.01
CA LYS A 141 -31.46 34.04 1.48
C LYS A 141 -30.87 32.72 0.98
N PRO A 142 -31.52 31.57 1.29
CA PRO A 142 -31.09 30.27 0.78
C PRO A 142 -31.01 30.28 -0.75
N ILE A 143 -29.87 29.88 -1.30
CA ILE A 143 -29.65 29.76 -2.75
C ILE A 143 -30.08 28.36 -3.17
N PHE A 144 -31.03 28.27 -4.10
CA PHE A 144 -31.52 27.01 -4.63
C PHE A 144 -30.95 26.77 -6.03
N ASN A 145 -30.61 25.52 -6.32
CA ASN A 145 -30.29 25.05 -7.67
C ASN A 145 -31.53 25.06 -8.57
N ASN A 146 -31.32 24.84 -9.88
CA ASN A 146 -32.41 24.66 -10.86
C ASN A 146 -33.37 23.48 -10.51
N GLU A 147 -32.92 22.57 -9.64
CA GLU A 147 -33.70 21.43 -9.11
C GLU A 147 -34.42 21.76 -7.79
N GLY A 148 -34.38 23.00 -7.32
CA GLY A 148 -35.01 23.41 -6.04
C GLY A 148 -34.26 22.94 -4.78
N LYS A 149 -33.08 22.33 -4.93
CA LYS A 149 -32.24 21.90 -3.79
C LYS A 149 -31.39 23.06 -3.27
N LEU A 150 -31.31 23.19 -1.95
CA LEU A 150 -30.47 24.19 -1.29
C LEU A 150 -28.99 23.88 -1.56
N VAL A 151 -28.27 24.84 -2.12
CA VAL A 151 -26.83 24.73 -2.38
C VAL A 151 -26.07 25.85 -1.70
N PHE A 152 -25.04 25.45 -0.94
CA PHE A 152 -24.21 26.33 -0.14
C PHE A 152 -23.03 26.94 -0.94
N SER A 153 -22.83 26.48 -2.17
CA SER A 153 -21.78 26.95 -3.10
C SER A 153 -22.37 27.90 -4.15
N LYS A 154 -21.59 28.89 -4.61
CA LYS A 154 -22.00 29.80 -5.70
C LYS A 154 -22.04 29.12 -7.07
N PHE A 155 -21.54 27.88 -7.16
CA PHE A 155 -21.51 27.07 -8.37
C PHE A 155 -22.47 25.88 -8.25
N ASP A 156 -23.29 25.67 -9.28
CA ASP A 156 -24.18 24.52 -9.41
C ASP A 156 -23.41 23.32 -9.99
N PHE A 157 -23.14 22.32 -9.15
CA PHE A 157 -22.45 21.09 -9.54
C PHE A 157 -23.39 19.96 -9.97
N ALA A 158 -24.72 20.15 -9.92
CA ALA A 158 -25.67 19.08 -10.23
C ALA A 158 -25.46 18.52 -11.65
N LYS A 159 -25.13 19.40 -12.61
CA LYS A 159 -24.87 19.02 -14.01
C LYS A 159 -23.50 18.39 -14.27
N LEU A 160 -22.58 18.41 -13.30
CA LEU A 160 -21.23 17.83 -13.49
C LEU A 160 -21.18 16.32 -13.17
N GLY A 161 -22.19 15.81 -12.45
CA GLY A 161 -22.24 14.43 -11.97
C GLY A 161 -22.83 13.41 -12.94
N ASP A 162 -23.74 13.86 -13.82
CA ASP A 162 -24.56 13.04 -14.72
C ASP A 162 -24.00 12.91 -16.14
N ARG A 163 -22.68 13.04 -16.31
CA ARG A 163 -22.08 12.44 -17.51
C ARG A 163 -22.30 10.94 -17.40
N ASP A 164 -23.13 10.40 -18.30
CA ASP A 164 -23.41 8.98 -18.48
C ASP A 164 -22.15 8.15 -18.25
N ARG A 165 -21.95 7.70 -17.01
CA ARG A 165 -20.98 6.67 -16.72
C ARG A 165 -21.65 5.40 -17.21
N GLY A 166 -21.55 5.17 -18.53
CA GLY A 166 -22.14 4.04 -19.22
C GLY A 166 -22.12 2.82 -18.30
N SER A 167 -23.31 2.25 -18.08
CA SER A 167 -23.58 1.21 -17.10
C SER A 167 -22.37 0.28 -17.01
N LYS A 168 -21.61 0.44 -15.93
CA LYS A 168 -20.37 -0.32 -15.73
C LYS A 168 -20.81 -1.78 -15.55
N GLY A 169 -20.81 -2.55 -16.64
CA GLY A 169 -21.21 -3.95 -16.65
C GLY A 169 -20.61 -4.71 -15.46
N ASN A 170 -21.37 -5.66 -14.92
CA ASN A 170 -21.04 -6.39 -13.69
C ASN A 170 -19.57 -6.82 -13.64
N LYS A 171 -18.73 -6.07 -12.90
CA LYS A 171 -17.28 -6.26 -12.84
C LYS A 171 -16.84 -7.39 -11.90
N ASP A 172 -17.80 -8.01 -11.22
CA ASP A 172 -17.53 -9.05 -10.24
C ASP A 172 -17.08 -10.34 -10.94
N PRO A 173 -15.84 -10.81 -10.72
CA PRO A 173 -15.31 -11.96 -11.44
C PRO A 173 -16.04 -13.26 -11.09
N LYS A 174 -16.70 -13.34 -9.92
CA LYS A 174 -17.53 -14.49 -9.54
C LYS A 174 -18.80 -14.57 -10.39
N LYS A 175 -19.52 -13.45 -10.53
CA LYS A 175 -20.72 -13.37 -11.37
C LYS A 175 -20.40 -13.62 -12.84
N LEU A 176 -19.27 -13.07 -13.31
CA LEU A 176 -18.85 -13.29 -14.70
C LEU A 176 -18.49 -14.75 -14.97
N LEU A 177 -17.83 -15.43 -14.03
CA LEU A 177 -17.58 -16.87 -14.14
C LEU A 177 -18.89 -17.68 -14.13
N ASP A 178 -19.87 -17.27 -13.34
CA ASP A 178 -21.18 -17.92 -13.29
C ASP A 178 -21.97 -17.73 -14.59
N ASN A 179 -21.97 -16.52 -15.14
CA ASN A 179 -22.57 -16.23 -16.43
C ASN A 179 -21.96 -17.07 -17.55
N LEU A 180 -20.62 -17.23 -17.58
CA LEU A 180 -19.94 -18.08 -18.56
C LEU A 180 -20.37 -19.55 -18.43
N LYS A 181 -20.47 -20.06 -17.18
CA LYS A 181 -20.96 -21.42 -16.95
C LYS A 181 -22.38 -21.61 -17.45
N GLN A 182 -23.28 -20.67 -17.13
CA GLN A 182 -24.67 -20.72 -17.61
C GLN A 182 -24.75 -20.64 -19.14
N GLN A 183 -23.86 -19.88 -19.79
CA GLN A 183 -23.78 -19.85 -21.25
C GLN A 183 -23.29 -21.19 -21.82
N GLU A 184 -22.25 -21.79 -21.22
CA GLU A 184 -21.75 -23.11 -21.61
C GLU A 184 -22.82 -24.20 -21.42
N GLU A 185 -23.57 -24.18 -20.32
CA GLU A 185 -24.68 -25.10 -20.05
C GLU A 185 -25.81 -24.94 -21.07
N LYS A 186 -26.20 -23.71 -21.40
CA LYS A 186 -27.20 -23.47 -22.46
C LYS A 186 -26.75 -24.03 -23.81
N ILE A 187 -25.48 -23.84 -24.16
CA ILE A 187 -24.91 -24.38 -25.40
C ILE A 187 -24.87 -25.91 -25.37
N LYS A 188 -24.57 -26.53 -24.22
CA LYS A 188 -24.60 -27.99 -24.06
C LYS A 188 -26.01 -28.55 -24.20
N ASN A 189 -27.00 -27.96 -23.53
CA ASN A 189 -28.40 -28.38 -23.62
C ASN A 189 -28.92 -28.30 -25.06
N ILE A 190 -28.52 -27.26 -25.82
CA ILE A 190 -28.88 -27.15 -27.24
C ILE A 190 -28.12 -28.19 -28.07
N ALA A 191 -26.86 -28.47 -27.77
CA ALA A 191 -26.07 -29.46 -28.50
C ALA A 191 -26.59 -30.89 -28.32
N GLU A 192 -27.23 -31.19 -27.19
CA GLU A 192 -27.91 -32.48 -26.93
C GLU A 192 -29.14 -32.68 -27.82
N VAL A 193 -29.85 -31.60 -28.14
CA VAL A 193 -31.03 -31.64 -29.03
C VAL A 193 -30.62 -31.52 -30.50
N ASP A 194 -29.88 -30.45 -30.83
CA ASP A 194 -29.48 -30.07 -32.19
C ASP A 194 -28.03 -29.56 -32.23
N SER A 195 -27.11 -30.42 -32.69
CA SER A 195 -25.68 -30.10 -32.77
C SER A 195 -25.38 -28.92 -33.71
N GLU A 196 -26.12 -28.80 -34.81
CA GLU A 196 -25.90 -27.75 -35.82
C GLU A 196 -26.29 -26.37 -35.30
N LYS A 197 -27.46 -26.25 -34.66
CA LYS A 197 -27.91 -25.01 -34.00
C LYS A 197 -26.94 -24.58 -32.89
N ALA A 198 -26.35 -25.53 -32.17
CA ALA A 198 -25.34 -25.22 -31.15
C ALA A 198 -24.05 -24.64 -31.75
N LYS A 199 -23.63 -25.11 -32.93
CA LYS A 199 -22.45 -24.56 -33.65
C LYS A 199 -22.74 -23.14 -34.13
N GLU A 200 -23.89 -22.91 -34.76
CA GLU A 200 -24.30 -21.56 -35.18
C GLU A 200 -24.37 -20.59 -33.99
N LEU A 201 -24.89 -21.03 -32.84
CA LEU A 201 -24.98 -20.20 -31.64
C LEU A 201 -23.59 -19.83 -31.13
N LYS A 202 -22.64 -20.79 -31.09
CA LYS A 202 -21.25 -20.53 -30.72
C LYS A 202 -20.59 -19.52 -31.66
N GLU A 203 -20.82 -19.65 -32.96
CA GLU A 203 -20.30 -18.70 -33.97
C GLU A 203 -20.90 -17.31 -33.77
N LYS A 204 -22.22 -17.20 -33.58
CA LYS A 204 -22.91 -15.92 -33.30
C LYS A 204 -22.33 -15.24 -32.04
N ILE A 205 -22.07 -15.99 -30.97
CA ILE A 205 -21.44 -15.48 -29.75
C ILE A 205 -20.01 -15.02 -30.02
N ALA A 206 -19.22 -15.82 -30.77
CA ALA A 206 -17.84 -15.47 -31.12
C ALA A 206 -17.78 -14.16 -31.94
N TRP A 207 -18.64 -14.02 -32.95
CA TRP A 207 -18.76 -12.81 -33.76
C TRP A 207 -19.19 -11.59 -32.93
N LYS A 208 -20.17 -11.76 -32.04
CA LYS A 208 -20.58 -10.71 -31.11
C LYS A 208 -19.42 -10.24 -30.23
N ASN A 209 -18.65 -11.19 -29.69
CA ASN A 209 -17.49 -10.88 -28.86
C ASN A 209 -16.39 -10.15 -29.63
N ILE A 210 -16.16 -10.50 -30.90
CA ILE A 210 -15.21 -9.81 -31.77
C ILE A 210 -15.69 -8.38 -32.05
N LEU A 211 -16.97 -8.20 -32.36
CA LEU A 211 -17.57 -6.89 -32.61
C LEU A 211 -17.44 -5.97 -31.39
N GLN A 212 -17.79 -6.46 -30.20
CA GLN A 212 -17.67 -5.71 -28.94
C GLN A 212 -16.22 -5.33 -28.64
N LYS A 213 -15.26 -6.22 -28.90
CA LYS A 213 -13.84 -5.91 -28.77
C LYS A 213 -13.39 -4.82 -29.75
N ALA A 214 -13.90 -4.84 -30.99
CA ALA A 214 -13.61 -3.84 -32.01
C ALA A 214 -14.23 -2.47 -31.68
N GLU A 215 -15.42 -2.45 -31.06
CA GLU A 215 -16.07 -1.25 -30.52
C GLU A 215 -15.27 -0.64 -29.35
N GLY A 216 -14.36 -1.40 -28.74
CA GLY A 216 -13.53 -0.99 -27.61
C GLY A 216 -14.07 -1.44 -26.25
N GLU A 217 -15.10 -2.28 -26.22
CA GLU A 217 -15.61 -2.88 -24.99
C GLU A 217 -14.62 -3.96 -24.48
N LYS A 218 -14.29 -3.87 -23.18
CA LYS A 218 -13.38 -4.83 -22.53
C LYS A 218 -14.13 -6.10 -22.13
N VAL A 219 -14.30 -7.00 -23.09
CA VAL A 219 -14.89 -8.34 -22.90
C VAL A 219 -13.95 -9.22 -22.05
N LYS A 220 -14.47 -9.89 -21.02
CA LYS A 220 -13.69 -10.59 -19.96
C LYS A 220 -14.12 -12.05 -19.82
N ASP A 221 -14.02 -12.81 -20.90
CA ASP A 221 -14.68 -14.12 -20.98
C ASP A 221 -13.75 -15.30 -20.63
N ASP A 222 -12.50 -15.05 -20.22
CA ASP A 222 -11.53 -16.11 -19.95
C ASP A 222 -11.72 -16.74 -18.55
N PRO A 223 -12.17 -18.02 -18.44
CA PRO A 223 -12.49 -18.63 -17.15
C PRO A 223 -11.25 -18.81 -16.25
N THR A 224 -10.08 -19.03 -16.85
CA THR A 224 -8.81 -19.19 -16.14
C THR A 224 -8.36 -17.88 -15.47
N LEU A 225 -8.50 -16.75 -16.17
CA LEU A 225 -8.18 -15.43 -15.64
C LEU A 225 -9.18 -14.99 -14.58
N LEU A 226 -10.47 -15.29 -14.75
CA LEU A 226 -11.49 -15.00 -13.74
C LEU A 226 -11.23 -15.78 -12.45
N LYS A 227 -10.90 -17.07 -12.54
CA LYS A 227 -10.48 -17.88 -11.37
C LYS A 227 -9.24 -17.29 -10.68
N LYS A 228 -8.23 -16.84 -11.44
CA LYS A 228 -7.04 -16.17 -10.89
C LYS A 228 -7.41 -14.85 -10.19
N SER A 229 -8.31 -14.06 -10.77
CA SER A 229 -8.79 -12.81 -10.20
C SER A 229 -9.52 -13.05 -8.87
N ILE A 230 -10.39 -14.07 -8.81
CA ILE A 230 -11.06 -14.48 -7.58
C ILE A 230 -10.03 -14.85 -6.49
N LYS A 231 -9.02 -15.67 -6.83
CA LYS A 231 -7.95 -16.05 -5.90
C LYS A 231 -7.18 -14.83 -5.39
N LYS A 232 -6.84 -13.86 -6.25
CA LYS A 232 -6.19 -12.60 -5.85
C LYS A 232 -7.05 -11.81 -4.86
N ILE A 233 -8.35 -11.68 -5.12
CA ILE A 233 -9.30 -11.00 -4.22
C ILE A 233 -9.39 -11.73 -2.88
N GLU A 234 -9.41 -13.06 -2.87
CA GLU A 234 -9.44 -13.84 -1.63
C GLU A 234 -8.14 -13.69 -0.83
N GLN A 235 -6.98 -13.67 -1.50
CA GLN A 235 -5.69 -13.44 -0.87
C GLN A 235 -5.59 -12.04 -0.25
N THR A 236 -6.02 -10.98 -0.96
CA THR A 236 -6.01 -9.62 -0.42
C THR A 236 -6.94 -9.49 0.79
N LYS A 237 -8.10 -10.15 0.76
CA LYS A 237 -9.01 -10.24 1.91
C LYS A 237 -8.36 -10.97 3.09
N LYS A 238 -7.69 -12.11 2.87
CA LYS A 238 -6.96 -12.84 3.92
C LYS A 238 -5.87 -11.99 4.57
N VAL A 239 -5.06 -11.31 3.76
CA VAL A 239 -4.00 -10.40 4.26
C VAL A 239 -4.61 -9.24 5.05
N SER A 240 -5.70 -8.66 4.56
CA SER A 240 -6.39 -7.56 5.26
C SER A 240 -6.99 -8.02 6.59
N LYS A 241 -7.59 -9.21 6.63
CA LYS A 241 -8.09 -9.84 7.85
C LYS A 241 -6.98 -10.04 8.88
N LYS A 242 -5.86 -10.66 8.49
CA LYS A 242 -4.69 -10.86 9.37
C LYS A 242 -4.12 -9.53 9.89
N LYS A 243 -4.03 -8.51 9.03
CA LYS A 243 -3.59 -7.16 9.44
C LYS A 243 -4.54 -6.55 10.47
N TRP A 244 -5.85 -6.75 10.33
CA TRP A 244 -6.84 -6.26 11.27
C TRP A 244 -6.79 -6.98 12.61
N GLU A 245 -6.68 -8.31 12.60
CA GLU A 245 -6.51 -9.12 13.80
C GLU A 245 -5.24 -8.72 14.57
N ASN A 246 -4.11 -8.57 13.89
CA ASN A 246 -2.86 -8.10 14.49
C ASN A 246 -2.99 -6.71 15.12
N ARG A 247 -3.77 -5.81 14.50
CA ARG A 247 -4.03 -4.47 15.06
C ARG A 247 -4.85 -4.57 16.34
N ILE A 248 -5.90 -5.38 16.35
CA ILE A 248 -6.73 -5.63 17.55
C ILE A 248 -5.87 -6.20 18.66
N GLN A 249 -5.10 -7.26 18.40
CA GLN A 249 -4.21 -7.88 19.37
C GLN A 249 -3.17 -6.89 19.91
N SER A 250 -2.56 -6.06 19.04
CA SER A 250 -1.60 -5.03 19.46
C SER A 250 -2.25 -3.98 20.37
N VAL A 251 -3.48 -3.58 20.06
CA VAL A 251 -4.23 -2.61 20.88
C VAL A 251 -4.55 -3.22 22.23
N GLU A 252 -5.03 -4.46 22.27
CA GLU A 252 -5.39 -5.13 23.53
C GLU A 252 -4.17 -5.37 24.41
N LYS A 253 -3.08 -5.88 23.84
CA LYS A 253 -1.79 -6.01 24.53
C LYS A 253 -1.33 -4.67 25.13
N LYS A 254 -1.45 -3.57 24.39
CA LYS A 254 -1.10 -2.23 24.90
C LYS A 254 -2.00 -1.78 26.06
N LYS A 255 -3.29 -2.12 26.05
CA LYS A 255 -4.19 -1.84 27.17
C LYS A 255 -3.79 -2.66 28.38
N GLU A 256 -3.60 -3.97 28.20
CA GLU A 256 -3.17 -4.87 29.27
C GLU A 256 -1.85 -4.44 29.89
N ASP A 257 -0.83 -4.14 29.08
CA ASP A 257 0.49 -3.71 29.57
C ASP A 257 0.38 -2.44 30.40
N ARG A 258 -0.47 -1.49 30.00
CA ARG A 258 -0.73 -0.26 30.79
C ARG A 258 -1.43 -0.58 32.10
N GLN A 259 -2.41 -1.48 32.09
CA GLN A 259 -3.11 -1.90 33.31
C GLN A 259 -2.19 -2.68 34.24
N LYS A 260 -1.37 -3.60 33.73
CA LYS A 260 -0.35 -4.37 34.48
C LYS A 260 0.63 -3.41 35.17
N LYS A 261 1.21 -2.46 34.43
CA LYS A 261 2.08 -1.40 35.00
C LYS A 261 1.38 -0.59 36.09
N ARG A 262 0.09 -0.25 35.91
CA ARG A 262 -0.69 0.48 36.94
C ARG A 262 -0.89 -0.38 38.19
N LYS A 263 -1.26 -1.65 38.04
CA LYS A 263 -1.45 -2.60 39.15
C LYS A 263 -0.13 -2.80 39.92
N GLU A 264 0.97 -3.00 39.22
CA GLU A 264 2.31 -3.12 39.80
C GLU A 264 2.69 -1.87 40.59
N ASN A 265 2.55 -0.68 40.02
CA ASN A 265 2.84 0.58 40.71
C ASN A 265 1.97 0.79 41.96
N ILE A 266 0.68 0.45 41.90
CA ILE A 266 -0.21 0.51 43.06
C ILE A 266 0.23 -0.49 44.13
N SER A 267 0.58 -1.72 43.74
CA SER A 267 1.06 -2.75 44.67
C SER A 267 2.37 -2.32 45.35
N LYS A 268 3.30 -1.72 44.59
CA LYS A 268 4.56 -1.19 45.10
C LYS A 268 4.32 -0.07 46.11
N LYS A 269 3.44 0.90 45.79
CA LYS A 269 3.04 1.96 46.73
C LYS A 269 2.39 1.40 48.00
N LYS A 270 1.55 0.36 47.91
CA LYS A 270 0.95 -0.30 49.08
C LYS A 270 2.03 -0.97 49.94
N LYS A 271 2.97 -1.70 49.34
CA LYS A 271 4.10 -2.34 50.04
C LYS A 271 5.01 -1.30 50.71
N GLU A 272 5.36 -0.22 50.02
CA GLU A 272 6.18 0.88 50.55
C GLU A 272 5.50 1.57 51.75
N LYS A 273 4.18 1.82 51.67
CA LYS A 273 3.42 2.37 52.81
C LYS A 273 3.48 1.44 54.03
N LYS A 274 3.23 0.13 53.84
CA LYS A 274 3.35 -0.87 54.92
C LYS A 274 4.76 -0.91 55.50
N ALA A 275 5.78 -0.97 54.65
CA ALA A 275 7.18 -0.96 55.08
C ALA A 275 7.55 0.32 55.86
N LYS A 276 7.04 1.50 55.47
CA LYS A 276 7.26 2.76 56.19
C LYS A 276 6.59 2.75 57.57
N VAL A 277 5.40 2.16 57.70
CA VAL A 277 4.72 1.98 58.99
C VAL A 277 5.53 1.05 59.90
N VAL A 278 5.95 -0.11 59.39
CA VAL A 278 6.80 -1.06 60.14
C VAL A 278 8.10 -0.39 60.59
N LYS A 279 8.83 0.27 59.69
CA LYS A 279 10.07 1.01 60.03
C LYS A 279 9.86 2.06 61.12
N ARG A 280 8.72 2.76 61.13
CA ARG A 280 8.38 3.75 62.17
C ARG A 280 8.08 3.09 63.51
N ALA A 281 7.43 1.92 63.51
CA ALA A 281 7.12 1.18 64.73
C ALA A 281 8.38 0.61 65.39
N VAL A 282 9.30 0.06 64.58
CA VAL A 282 10.63 -0.41 65.03
C VAL A 282 11.43 0.73 65.65
N LYS A 283 11.51 1.90 64.99
CA LYS A 283 12.19 3.08 65.54
C LYS A 283 11.62 3.57 66.88
N ARG A 284 10.36 3.26 67.18
CA ARG A 284 9.69 3.61 68.44
C ARG A 284 9.73 2.48 69.47
N GLY A 285 10.45 1.39 69.21
CA GLY A 285 10.52 0.22 70.10
C GLY A 285 9.22 -0.56 70.25
N ARG A 286 8.18 -0.28 69.43
CA ARG A 286 6.87 -0.97 69.50
C ARG A 286 6.81 -2.29 68.75
N VAL A 287 7.81 -2.55 67.91
CA VAL A 287 7.95 -3.79 67.16
C VAL A 287 9.39 -4.23 67.31
N VAL A 288 9.60 -5.36 67.98
CA VAL A 288 10.85 -6.10 67.96
C VAL A 288 10.83 -6.94 66.69
N ILE A 289 11.78 -6.70 65.80
CA ILE A 289 12.02 -7.56 64.63
C ILE A 289 12.87 -8.73 65.09
#